data_AF-A0A554JAJ0-F1
#
_entry.id   AF-A0A554JAJ0-F1
#
_cell.length_a   1.000
_cell.length_b   1.000
_cell.length_c   1.000
_cell.angle_alpha   90.00
_cell.angle_beta   90.00
_cell.angle_gamma   90.00
#
_symmetry.space_group_name_H-M   'P 1'
#
loop_
_entity.id
_entity.type
_entity.pdbx_description
1 polymer ?
#
loop_
_entity_poly.entity_id
_entity_poly.type
_entity_poly.pdbx_seq_one_letter_code
_entity_poly.pdbx_strand_id
1 'polypeptide(L)'
;MKARGVTLVEVIIATTVTVIVGSLLLSILVNNTGLFYQQSSRLNQGLGLNDSMAKIRSAVKEANAVAGGYPIVSPVYTSGATALVLRLPAIDSSGNKIFNVFDYGVFTVSQNRLYFKVYPDTANGSIRETADQVLTNNVDSVNFEYFDSAGLAVTPASAVRVRVTLTLKQKAGKGYETNIATSEANLRND
;
A
#
# COMPACT_ATOMS: atom_id res chain seq x y z
N MET A 1 41.29 4.21 59.83
CA MET A 1 41.22 4.08 58.35
C MET A 1 41.26 5.50 57.77
N LYS A 2 42.31 5.88 57.04
CA LYS A 2 42.43 7.24 56.45
C LYS A 2 41.54 7.31 55.21
N ALA A 3 40.52 8.15 55.23
CA ALA A 3 39.78 8.52 54.02
C ALA A 3 40.73 9.32 53.12
N ARG A 4 41.06 8.77 51.94
CA ARG A 4 41.77 9.50 50.90
C ARG A 4 40.75 10.42 50.21
N GLY A 5 40.88 11.72 50.43
CA GLY A 5 40.05 12.73 49.75
C GLY A 5 40.42 12.82 48.27
N VAL A 6 39.41 12.97 47.42
CA VAL A 6 39.59 13.15 45.97
C VAL A 6 40.19 14.54 45.72
N THR A 7 41.23 14.63 44.90
CA THR A 7 41.84 15.92 44.57
C THR A 7 40.97 16.69 43.57
N LEU A 8 41.02 18.04 43.61
CA LEU A 8 40.27 18.89 42.67
C LEU A 8 40.59 18.53 41.20
N VAL A 9 41.85 18.20 40.92
CA VAL A 9 42.32 17.79 39.60
C VAL A 9 41.68 16.48 39.16
N GLU A 10 41.55 15.48 40.04
CA GLU A 10 40.86 14.23 39.72
C GLU A 10 39.38 14.45 39.43
N VAL A 11 38.70 15.36 40.16
CA VAL A 11 37.29 15.68 39.90
C VAL A 11 37.12 16.31 38.52
N ILE A 12 38.00 17.24 38.12
CA ILE A 12 37.95 17.89 36.81
C ILE A 12 38.19 16.89 35.69
N ILE A 13 39.19 16.01 35.84
CA ILE A 13 39.49 14.96 34.85
C ILE A 13 38.30 14.00 34.73
N ALA A 14 37.76 13.50 35.86
CA ALA A 14 36.62 12.60 35.88
C ALA A 14 35.37 13.21 35.24
N THR A 15 35.09 14.49 35.52
CA THR A 15 33.94 15.19 34.94
C THR A 15 34.12 15.34 33.42
N THR A 16 35.33 15.68 32.95
CA THR A 16 35.63 15.82 31.52
C THR A 16 35.46 14.50 30.78
N VAL A 17 36.01 13.42 31.33
CA VAL A 17 35.85 12.07 30.75
C VAL A 17 34.38 11.66 30.72
N THR A 18 33.61 11.95 31.78
CA THR A 18 32.19 11.63 31.85
C THR A 18 31.38 12.37 30.79
N VAL A 19 31.65 13.65 30.54
CA VAL A 19 30.96 14.43 29.49
C VAL A 19 31.28 13.89 28.10
N ILE A 20 32.55 13.56 27.83
CA ILE A 20 32.96 12.99 26.53
C ILE A 20 32.28 11.65 26.31
N VAL A 21 32.37 10.72 27.27
CA VAL A 21 31.75 9.40 27.16
C VAL A 21 30.22 9.51 27.08
N GLY A 22 29.61 10.37 27.89
CA GLY A 22 28.16 10.60 27.88
C GLY A 22 27.65 11.17 26.55
N SER A 23 28.36 12.12 25.96
CA SER A 23 28.00 12.68 24.64
C SER A 23 28.13 11.65 23.52
N LEU A 24 29.18 10.83 23.53
CA LEU A 24 29.35 9.71 22.60
C LEU A 24 28.21 8.69 22.72
N LEU A 25 27.86 8.29 23.94
CA LEU A 25 26.75 7.35 24.19
C LEU A 25 25.42 7.92 23.72
N LEU A 26 25.14 9.21 23.98
CA LEU A 26 23.94 9.87 23.48
C LEU A 26 23.90 9.91 21.95
N SER A 27 25.03 10.22 21.30
CA SER A 27 25.11 10.25 19.84
C SER A 27 24.87 8.86 19.23
N ILE A 28 25.42 7.81 19.85
CA ILE A 28 25.20 6.41 19.42
C ILE A 28 23.72 6.04 19.60
N LEU A 29 23.12 6.37 20.75
CA LEU A 29 21.72 6.07 21.03
C LEU A 29 20.78 6.74 20.02
N VAL A 30 20.96 8.03 19.75
CA VAL A 30 20.11 8.79 18.81
C VAL A 30 20.25 8.27 17.38
N ASN A 31 21.47 7.96 16.94
CA ASN A 31 21.69 7.42 15.60
C ASN A 31 21.14 6.00 15.46
N ASN A 32 21.34 5.15 16.47
CA ASN A 32 20.91 3.76 16.41
C ASN A 32 19.37 3.64 16.47
N THR A 33 18.73 4.41 17.35
CA THR A 33 17.25 4.47 17.39
C THR A 33 16.67 4.97 16.07
N GLY A 34 17.24 6.02 15.48
CA GLY A 34 16.83 6.51 14.15
C GLY A 34 16.92 5.43 13.06
N LEU A 35 18.02 4.69 13.02
CA LEU A 35 18.25 3.61 12.07
C LEU A 35 17.27 2.44 12.27
N PHE A 36 17.02 2.02 13.51
CA PHE A 36 16.02 0.99 13.81
C PHE A 36 14.60 1.41 13.38
N TYR A 37 14.21 2.67 13.63
CA TYR A 37 12.90 3.17 13.18
C TYR A 37 12.78 3.19 11.66
N GLN A 38 13.85 3.54 10.93
CA GLN A 38 13.88 3.51 9.47
C GLN A 38 13.80 2.08 8.92
N GLN A 39 14.54 1.14 9.49
CA GLN A 39 14.52 -0.26 9.05
C GLN A 39 13.16 -0.92 9.31
N SER A 40 12.61 -0.76 10.52
CA SER A 40 11.28 -1.26 10.85
C SER A 40 10.20 -0.61 9.98
N SER A 41 10.32 0.69 9.72
CA SER A 41 9.47 1.41 8.74
C SER A 41 9.45 0.76 7.38
N ARG A 42 10.64 0.55 6.79
CA ARG A 42 10.80 0.03 5.44
C ARG A 42 10.29 -1.40 5.32
N LEU A 43 10.53 -2.24 6.34
CA LEU A 43 10.02 -3.62 6.36
C LEU A 43 8.50 -3.65 6.38
N ASN A 44 7.86 -2.92 7.31
CA ASN A 44 6.41 -2.91 7.43
C ASN A 44 5.72 -2.31 6.20
N GLN A 45 6.28 -1.23 5.63
CA GLN A 45 5.77 -0.65 4.38
C GLN A 45 5.97 -1.59 3.20
N GLY A 46 7.16 -2.19 3.06
CA GLY A 46 7.48 -3.07 1.95
C GLY A 46 6.58 -4.31 1.90
N LEU A 47 6.27 -4.91 3.06
CA LEU A 47 5.35 -6.04 3.15
C LEU A 47 3.92 -5.63 2.71
N GLY A 48 3.36 -4.57 3.30
CA GLY A 48 2.02 -4.10 2.94
C GLY A 48 1.91 -3.62 1.49
N LEU A 49 2.98 -3.02 0.94
CA LEU A 49 3.08 -2.61 -0.47
C LEU A 49 3.06 -3.84 -1.39
N ASN A 50 3.86 -4.86 -1.11
CA ASN A 50 3.93 -6.09 -1.92
C ASN A 50 2.60 -6.86 -1.88
N ASP A 51 1.99 -7.00 -0.71
CA ASP A 51 0.69 -7.68 -0.56
C ASP A 51 -0.42 -6.92 -1.31
N SER A 52 -0.42 -5.59 -1.22
CA SER A 52 -1.34 -4.74 -1.98
C SER A 52 -1.16 -4.91 -3.49
N MET A 53 0.09 -4.90 -3.97
CA MET A 53 0.40 -5.11 -5.38
C MET A 53 0.00 -6.51 -5.85
N ALA A 54 0.26 -7.54 -5.04
CA ALA A 54 -0.15 -8.91 -5.35
C ALA A 54 -1.67 -9.03 -5.45
N LYS A 55 -2.42 -8.39 -4.52
CA LYS A 55 -3.88 -8.38 -4.55
C LYS A 55 -4.44 -7.65 -5.77
N ILE A 56 -3.89 -6.49 -6.13
CA ILE A 56 -4.26 -5.77 -7.35
C ILE A 56 -4.00 -6.63 -8.59
N ARG A 57 -2.81 -7.23 -8.69
CA ARG A 57 -2.47 -8.13 -9.82
C ARG A 57 -3.44 -9.30 -9.92
N SER A 58 -3.76 -9.96 -8.80
CA SER A 58 -4.70 -11.10 -8.80
C SER A 58 -6.08 -10.66 -9.27
N ALA A 59 -6.59 -9.55 -8.73
CA ALA A 59 -7.90 -9.03 -9.11
C ALA A 59 -7.95 -8.64 -10.59
N VAL A 60 -6.91 -8.01 -11.12
CA VAL A 60 -6.80 -7.67 -12.55
C VAL A 60 -6.80 -8.96 -13.40
N LYS A 61 -6.02 -9.98 -13.03
CA LYS A 61 -5.98 -11.27 -13.74
C LYS A 61 -7.32 -12.02 -13.70
N GLU A 62 -8.08 -11.87 -12.62
CA GLU A 62 -9.40 -12.48 -12.48
C GLU A 62 -10.48 -11.69 -13.24
N ALA A 63 -10.27 -10.40 -13.45
CA ALA A 63 -11.21 -9.51 -14.10
C ALA A 63 -11.36 -9.83 -15.59
N ASN A 64 -12.60 -9.77 -16.03
CA ASN A 64 -12.97 -9.92 -17.43
C ASN A 64 -12.69 -8.63 -18.23
N ALA A 65 -12.92 -7.48 -17.60
CA ALA A 65 -12.70 -6.15 -18.18
C ALA A 65 -12.45 -5.11 -17.08
N VAL A 66 -11.82 -4.00 -17.42
CA VAL A 66 -11.88 -2.78 -16.60
C VAL A 66 -13.16 -2.04 -16.95
N ALA A 67 -14.02 -1.78 -15.97
CA ALA A 67 -15.25 -1.02 -16.20
C ALA A 67 -14.94 0.47 -16.21
N GLY A 68 -15.61 1.25 -17.06
CA GLY A 68 -15.51 2.72 -17.01
C GLY A 68 -15.97 3.29 -15.66
N GLY A 69 -16.92 2.62 -15.00
CA GLY A 69 -17.35 2.93 -13.65
C GLY A 69 -18.25 1.84 -13.06
N TYR A 70 -18.60 2.01 -11.79
CA TYR A 70 -19.56 1.17 -11.08
C TYR A 70 -20.99 1.57 -11.48
N PRO A 71 -21.89 0.63 -11.82
CA PRO A 71 -23.21 0.94 -12.39
C PRO A 71 -24.19 1.60 -11.42
N ILE A 72 -23.93 1.62 -10.10
CA ILE A 72 -24.82 2.25 -9.12
C ILE A 72 -24.43 3.72 -8.89
N VAL A 73 -25.44 4.57 -8.82
CA VAL A 73 -25.32 6.04 -8.71
C VAL A 73 -24.75 6.50 -7.36
N SER A 74 -24.69 5.62 -6.35
CA SER A 74 -24.13 5.94 -5.04
C SER A 74 -23.62 4.67 -4.33
N PRO A 75 -22.32 4.59 -3.97
CA PRO A 75 -21.23 5.52 -4.28
C PRO A 75 -20.80 5.47 -5.76
N VAL A 76 -20.47 6.63 -6.35
CA VAL A 76 -19.95 6.72 -7.72
C VAL A 76 -18.46 6.36 -7.72
N TYR A 77 -18.11 5.27 -8.40
CA TYR A 77 -16.71 4.93 -8.69
C TYR A 77 -16.49 4.99 -10.20
N THR A 78 -15.48 5.73 -10.63
CA THR A 78 -15.08 5.86 -12.03
C THR A 78 -13.63 5.40 -12.15
N SER A 79 -13.34 4.54 -13.13
CA SER A 79 -11.97 4.15 -13.40
C SER A 79 -11.19 5.32 -13.98
N GLY A 80 -10.00 5.56 -13.45
CA GLY A 80 -9.11 6.64 -13.84
C GLY A 80 -7.77 6.50 -13.13
N ALA A 81 -6.99 7.59 -13.05
CA ALA A 81 -5.65 7.52 -12.46
C ALA A 81 -5.66 7.11 -10.97
N THR A 82 -6.68 7.48 -10.20
CA THR A 82 -6.69 7.30 -8.73
C THR A 82 -7.63 6.20 -8.24
N ALA A 83 -8.45 5.64 -9.12
CA ALA A 83 -9.40 4.59 -8.79
C ALA A 83 -9.50 3.59 -9.95
N LEU A 84 -9.66 2.31 -9.62
CA LEU A 84 -9.77 1.23 -10.59
C LEU A 84 -11.03 0.43 -10.31
N VAL A 85 -11.93 0.34 -11.28
CA VAL A 85 -13.12 -0.50 -11.24
C VAL A 85 -12.93 -1.68 -12.18
N LEU A 86 -12.95 -2.88 -11.62
CA LEU A 86 -12.81 -4.15 -12.31
C LEU A 86 -14.15 -4.86 -12.40
N ARG A 87 -14.44 -5.40 -13.58
CA ARG A 87 -15.58 -6.27 -13.83
C ARG A 87 -15.17 -7.72 -13.63
N LEU A 88 -15.62 -8.32 -12.55
CA LEU A 88 -15.37 -9.71 -12.18
C LEU A 88 -16.56 -10.58 -12.61
N PRO A 89 -16.37 -11.80 -13.10
CA PRO A 89 -17.48 -12.71 -13.36
C PRO A 89 -18.17 -13.07 -12.03
N ALA A 90 -19.49 -12.96 -11.99
CA ALA A 90 -20.29 -13.37 -10.84
C ALA A 90 -20.30 -14.89 -10.67
N ILE A 91 -20.48 -15.35 -9.42
CA ILE A 91 -20.47 -16.77 -9.05
C ILE A 91 -21.77 -17.17 -8.36
N ASP A 92 -22.28 -18.35 -8.69
CA ASP A 92 -23.47 -18.96 -8.06
C ASP A 92 -23.12 -19.79 -6.82
N SER A 93 -24.15 -20.30 -6.13
CA SER A 93 -24.00 -21.13 -4.91
C SER A 93 -23.25 -22.44 -5.13
N SER A 94 -23.09 -22.87 -6.38
CA SER A 94 -22.32 -24.05 -6.77
C SER A 94 -20.89 -23.69 -7.21
N GLY A 95 -20.50 -22.41 -7.13
CA GLY A 95 -19.20 -21.91 -7.55
C GLY A 95 -19.05 -21.74 -9.06
N ASN A 96 -20.13 -21.90 -9.84
CA ASN A 96 -20.10 -21.70 -11.28
C ASN A 96 -20.24 -20.23 -11.64
N LYS A 97 -19.69 -19.85 -12.80
CA LYS A 97 -19.83 -18.49 -13.31
C LYS A 97 -21.21 -18.28 -13.90
N ILE A 98 -21.87 -17.20 -13.49
CA ILE A 98 -23.15 -16.81 -14.06
C ILE A 98 -22.89 -16.04 -15.36
N PHE A 99 -23.53 -16.47 -16.45
CA PHE A 99 -23.35 -15.83 -17.74
C PHE A 99 -23.93 -14.42 -17.75
N ASN A 100 -23.16 -13.45 -18.25
CA ASN A 100 -23.56 -12.03 -18.38
C ASN A 100 -23.94 -11.32 -17.06
N VAL A 101 -23.55 -11.88 -15.91
CA VAL A 101 -23.68 -11.23 -14.60
C VAL A 101 -22.28 -10.97 -14.05
N PHE A 102 -22.08 -9.79 -13.48
CA PHE A 102 -20.77 -9.33 -13.09
C PHE A 102 -20.78 -8.69 -11.71
N ASP A 103 -19.80 -9.09 -10.90
CA ASP A 103 -19.44 -8.40 -9.67
C ASP A 103 -18.44 -7.28 -9.97
N TYR A 104 -18.35 -6.29 -9.10
CA TYR A 104 -17.45 -5.16 -9.27
C TYR A 104 -16.42 -5.11 -8.15
N GLY A 105 -15.14 -5.21 -8.51
CA GLY A 105 -14.02 -4.95 -7.62
C GLY A 105 -13.54 -3.51 -7.77
N VAL A 106 -13.51 -2.74 -6.70
CA VAL A 106 -13.13 -1.32 -6.70
C VAL A 106 -11.88 -1.12 -5.86
N PHE A 107 -10.82 -0.59 -6.46
CA PHE A 107 -9.69 -0.02 -5.75
C PHE A 107 -9.82 1.48 -5.68
N THR A 108 -9.72 2.04 -4.47
CA THR A 108 -9.83 3.48 -4.25
C THR A 108 -9.00 3.90 -3.05
N VAL A 109 -8.55 5.15 -3.05
CA VAL A 109 -7.81 5.73 -1.93
C VAL A 109 -8.73 6.69 -1.17
N SER A 110 -8.80 6.49 0.14
CA SER A 110 -9.50 7.41 1.05
C SER A 110 -8.69 7.54 2.33
N GLN A 111 -8.58 8.75 2.89
CA GLN A 111 -7.87 8.99 4.15
C GLN A 111 -6.44 8.37 4.20
N ASN A 112 -5.68 8.49 3.10
CA ASN A 112 -4.34 7.90 2.95
C ASN A 112 -4.28 6.37 3.12
N ARG A 113 -5.37 5.67 2.83
CA ARG A 113 -5.43 4.20 2.84
C ARG A 113 -5.95 3.71 1.50
N LEU A 114 -5.35 2.63 1.00
CA LEU A 114 -5.83 1.95 -0.19
C LEU A 114 -6.88 0.93 0.23
N TYR A 115 -8.08 1.06 -0.32
CA TYR A 115 -9.18 0.13 -0.10
C TYR A 115 -9.35 -0.77 -1.32
N PHE A 116 -9.69 -2.03 -1.06
CA PHE A 116 -10.27 -2.94 -2.02
C PHE A 116 -11.69 -3.28 -1.58
N LYS A 117 -12.65 -2.86 -2.39
CA LYS A 117 -14.07 -3.11 -2.15
C LYS A 117 -14.62 -4.06 -3.20
N VAL A 118 -15.50 -4.96 -2.79
CA VAL A 118 -16.18 -5.87 -3.71
C VAL A 118 -17.67 -5.63 -3.56
N TYR A 119 -18.32 -5.36 -4.68
CA TYR A 119 -19.76 -5.17 -4.80
C TYR A 119 -20.34 -6.31 -5.62
N PRO A 120 -20.94 -7.31 -4.97
CA PRO A 120 -21.59 -8.42 -5.65
C PRO A 120 -22.93 -8.01 -6.25
N ASP A 121 -23.26 -8.58 -7.40
CA ASP A 121 -24.59 -8.40 -8.00
C ASP A 121 -25.58 -9.45 -7.44
N THR A 122 -25.95 -9.28 -6.17
CA THR A 122 -26.85 -10.21 -5.47
C THR A 122 -28.26 -10.25 -6.06
N ALA A 123 -28.69 -9.16 -6.73
CA ALA A 123 -29.97 -9.10 -7.42
C ALA A 123 -30.04 -10.09 -8.59
N ASN A 124 -28.90 -10.36 -9.24
CA ASN A 124 -28.78 -11.28 -10.37
C ASN A 124 -28.16 -12.64 -9.97
N GLY A 125 -28.21 -12.98 -8.67
CA GLY A 125 -27.86 -14.32 -8.17
C GLY A 125 -26.40 -14.54 -7.79
N SER A 126 -25.57 -13.48 -7.77
CA SER A 126 -24.20 -13.58 -7.25
C SER A 126 -24.20 -13.87 -5.75
N ILE A 127 -23.46 -14.89 -5.33
CA ILE A 127 -23.26 -15.22 -3.92
C ILE A 127 -21.97 -14.65 -3.34
N ARG A 128 -21.19 -13.91 -4.16
CA ARG A 128 -19.91 -13.36 -3.71
C ARG A 128 -20.16 -12.42 -2.52
N GLU A 129 -19.32 -12.51 -1.50
CA GLU A 129 -19.46 -11.63 -0.34
C GLU A 129 -19.01 -10.21 -0.67
N THR A 130 -19.73 -9.23 -0.12
CA THR A 130 -19.28 -7.84 -0.10
C THR A 130 -17.99 -7.75 0.72
N ALA A 131 -16.99 -7.05 0.20
CA ALA A 131 -15.75 -6.80 0.90
C ALA A 131 -15.48 -5.30 1.02
N ASP A 132 -14.92 -4.87 2.15
CA ASP A 132 -14.35 -3.54 2.34
C ASP A 132 -13.03 -3.68 3.11
N GLN A 133 -11.96 -3.98 2.39
CA GLN A 133 -10.66 -4.31 2.95
C GLN A 133 -9.68 -3.16 2.78
N VAL A 134 -9.00 -2.78 3.87
CA VAL A 134 -7.80 -1.93 3.79
C VAL A 134 -6.62 -2.78 3.36
N LEU A 135 -5.99 -2.46 2.24
CA LEU A 135 -4.81 -3.17 1.73
C LEU A 135 -3.52 -2.60 2.32
N THR A 136 -3.41 -1.28 2.38
CA THR A 136 -2.25 -0.62 2.99
C THR A 136 -2.59 0.77 3.49
N ASN A 137 -1.75 1.27 4.38
CA ASN A 137 -1.85 2.58 5.01
C ASN A 137 -0.74 3.50 4.50
N ASN A 138 -0.84 4.79 4.85
CA ASN A 138 0.17 5.81 4.51
C ASN A 138 0.37 5.96 3.00
N VAL A 139 -0.71 5.83 2.23
CA VAL A 139 -0.71 6.07 0.78
C VAL A 139 -0.54 7.56 0.52
N ASP A 140 0.52 7.89 -0.19
CA ASP A 140 0.80 9.24 -0.69
C ASP A 140 0.10 9.45 -2.03
N SER A 141 0.28 8.50 -2.95
CA SER A 141 -0.37 8.51 -4.27
C SER A 141 -0.55 7.11 -4.83
N VAL A 142 -1.58 6.96 -5.66
CA VAL A 142 -1.76 5.79 -6.54
C VAL A 142 -1.98 6.31 -7.96
N ASN A 143 -1.41 5.62 -8.93
CA ASN A 143 -1.58 5.91 -10.35
C ASN A 143 -1.89 4.61 -11.10
N PHE A 144 -3.05 4.55 -11.74
CA PHE A 144 -3.44 3.49 -12.65
C PHE A 144 -3.30 3.97 -14.09
N GLU A 145 -2.58 3.20 -14.88
CA GLU A 145 -2.38 3.40 -16.31
C GLU A 145 -2.94 2.20 -17.07
N TYR A 146 -3.52 2.48 -18.23
CA TYR A 146 -4.32 1.54 -18.99
C TYR A 146 -3.73 1.37 -20.38
N PHE A 147 -3.48 0.11 -20.77
CA PHE A 147 -2.85 -0.22 -22.04
C PHE A 147 -3.65 -1.24 -22.82
N ASP A 148 -3.61 -1.13 -24.15
CA ASP A 148 -4.07 -2.20 -25.04
C ASP A 148 -3.00 -3.31 -25.19
N SER A 149 -3.29 -4.33 -26.00
CA SER A 149 -2.38 -5.44 -26.30
C SER A 149 -1.14 -5.02 -27.09
N ALA A 150 -1.19 -3.90 -27.81
CA ALA A 150 -0.04 -3.29 -28.48
C ALA A 150 0.83 -2.44 -27.53
N GLY A 151 0.36 -2.21 -26.31
CA GLY A 151 1.03 -1.41 -25.28
C GLY A 151 0.84 0.09 -25.42
N LEU A 152 -0.15 0.54 -26.17
CA LEU A 152 -0.52 1.95 -26.28
C LEU A 152 -1.47 2.34 -25.14
N ALA A 153 -1.36 3.58 -24.68
CA ALA A 153 -2.24 4.10 -23.64
C ALA A 153 -3.67 4.25 -24.18
N VAL A 154 -4.64 3.70 -23.46
CA VAL A 154 -6.06 3.69 -23.86
C VAL A 154 -6.96 4.11 -22.71
N THR A 155 -8.24 4.30 -22.98
CA THR A 155 -9.24 4.53 -21.93
C THR A 155 -9.45 3.26 -21.11
N PRO A 156 -9.89 3.36 -19.84
CA PRO A 156 -10.07 2.21 -18.97
C PRO A 156 -10.93 1.10 -19.59
N ALA A 157 -12.02 1.45 -20.26
CA ALA A 157 -12.95 0.48 -20.85
C ALA A 157 -12.35 -0.36 -22.00
N SER A 158 -11.29 0.13 -22.64
CA SER A 158 -10.58 -0.56 -23.73
C SER A 158 -9.26 -1.18 -23.26
N ALA A 159 -8.93 -1.08 -21.98
CA ALA A 159 -7.70 -1.60 -21.41
C ALA A 159 -7.72 -3.13 -21.42
N VAL A 160 -6.61 -3.71 -21.84
CA VAL A 160 -6.33 -5.15 -21.75
C VAL A 160 -5.28 -5.42 -20.67
N ARG A 161 -4.48 -4.39 -20.35
CA ARG A 161 -3.43 -4.42 -19.34
C ARG A 161 -3.52 -3.19 -18.45
N VAL A 162 -3.28 -3.39 -17.16
CA VAL A 162 -3.27 -2.32 -16.16
C VAL A 162 -1.92 -2.27 -15.49
N ARG A 163 -1.29 -1.09 -15.50
CA ARG A 163 -0.14 -0.78 -14.67
C ARG A 163 -0.60 0.04 -13.48
N VAL A 164 -0.12 -0.30 -12.31
CA VAL A 164 -0.34 0.45 -11.08
C VAL A 164 1.00 0.88 -10.52
N THR A 165 1.09 2.14 -10.14
CA THR A 165 2.18 2.68 -9.34
C THR A 165 1.59 3.14 -8.01
N LEU A 166 2.12 2.61 -6.91
CA LEU A 166 1.71 2.94 -5.56
C LEU A 166 2.88 3.55 -4.80
N THR A 167 2.65 4.74 -4.25
CA THR A 167 3.62 5.46 -3.42
C THR A 167 3.11 5.51 -1.99
N LEU A 168 3.90 4.99 -1.06
CA LEU A 168 3.66 5.10 0.38
C LEU A 168 4.64 6.08 0.98
N LYS A 169 4.17 6.92 1.91
CA LYS A 169 4.98 7.90 2.61
C LYS A 169 4.66 7.91 4.09
N GLN A 170 5.64 7.62 4.93
CA GLN A 170 5.45 7.66 6.38
C GLN A 170 6.60 8.35 7.08
N LYS A 171 6.31 8.84 8.29
CA LYS A 171 7.32 9.45 9.15
C LYS A 171 8.23 8.36 9.72
N ALA A 172 9.54 8.51 9.56
CA ALA A 172 10.54 7.65 10.16
C ALA A 172 11.60 8.53 10.85
N GLY A 173 11.63 8.48 12.19
CA GLY A 173 12.47 9.36 12.99
C GLY A 173 12.18 10.84 12.74
N LYS A 174 13.19 11.60 12.29
CA LYS A 174 13.08 13.03 11.99
C LYS A 174 12.62 13.35 10.57
N GLY A 175 12.51 12.36 9.68
CA GLY A 175 12.20 12.54 8.26
C GLY A 175 10.99 11.73 7.79
N TYR A 176 10.78 11.73 6.48
CA TYR A 176 9.81 10.85 5.81
C TYR A 176 10.56 9.81 4.98
N GLU A 177 10.08 8.58 5.05
CA GLU A 177 10.49 7.50 4.15
C GLU A 177 9.40 7.34 3.08
N THR A 178 9.83 7.27 1.83
CA THR A 178 8.95 7.08 0.67
C THR A 178 9.30 5.75 0.01
N ASN A 179 8.30 4.91 -0.18
CA ASN A 179 8.42 3.63 -0.88
C ASN A 179 7.50 3.62 -2.08
N ILE A 180 8.05 3.29 -3.25
CA ILE A 180 7.33 3.23 -4.52
C ILE A 180 7.37 1.80 -5.03
N ALA A 181 6.22 1.25 -5.39
CA ALA A 181 6.15 0.03 -6.20
C ALA A 181 5.36 0.27 -7.47
N THR A 182 5.84 -0.32 -8.55
CA THR A 182 5.14 -0.41 -9.81
C THR A 182 4.88 -1.87 -10.14
N SER A 183 3.71 -2.12 -10.69
CA SER A 183 3.21 -3.45 -10.99
C SER A 183 2.38 -3.40 -12.25
N GLU A 184 2.47 -4.45 -13.06
CA GLU A 184 1.67 -4.59 -14.28
C GLU A 184 0.99 -5.95 -14.30
N ALA A 185 -0.25 -6.01 -14.78
CA ALA A 185 -1.00 -7.25 -14.96
C ALA A 185 -1.93 -7.16 -16.17
N ASN A 186 -2.06 -8.28 -16.88
CA ASN A 186 -3.03 -8.46 -17.97
C ASN A 186 -4.36 -8.94 -17.39
N LEU A 187 -5.45 -8.56 -18.07
CA LEU A 187 -6.79 -9.08 -17.80
C LEU A 187 -6.90 -10.54 -18.24
N ARG A 188 -7.96 -11.22 -17.79
CA ARG A 188 -8.16 -12.67 -18.03
C ARG A 188 -8.29 -13.07 -19.50
N ASN A 189 -8.75 -12.16 -20.35
CA ASN A 189 -9.15 -12.46 -21.74
C ASN A 189 -8.07 -12.08 -22.78
N ASP A 190 -6.81 -11.97 -22.36
CA ASP A 190 -5.64 -11.75 -23.23
C ASP A 190 -4.69 -12.96 -23.18
#